data_AF-A0A5K0ZI54-F1
#
_entry.id   AF-A0A5K0ZI54-F1
#
_cell.length_a   1.000
_cell.length_b   1.000
_cell.length_c   1.000
_cell.angle_alpha   90.00
_cell.angle_beta   90.00
_cell.angle_gamma   90.00
#
_symmetry.space_group_name_H-M   'P 1'
#
loop_
_entity.id
_entity.type
_entity.pdbx_description
1 polymer ?
#
loop_
_entity_poly.entity_id
_entity_poly.type
_entity_poly.pdbx_seq_one_letter_code
_entity_poly.pdbx_strand_id
1 'polypeptide(L)' 'RERGIYDSWERCQPLVYRYKGAIFRSFDSLEVAENHMLEYLQNKYGVQVRRSPLIEDVIAKEDIEDT' A
#
# COMPACT_ATOMS: atom_id res chain seq x y z
N ARG A 1 -6.65 17.67 -0.33
CA ARG A 1 -5.29 17.19 0.04
C ARG A 1 -5.15 15.79 -0.52
N GLU A 2 -4.17 15.58 -1.38
CA GLU A 2 -3.98 14.29 -2.04
C GLU A 2 -3.24 13.34 -1.10
N ARG A 3 -3.84 12.18 -0.88
CA ARG A 3 -3.25 11.05 -0.18
C ARG A 3 -2.69 10.13 -1.24
N GLY A 4 -1.42 9.79 -1.14
CA GLY A 4 -0.71 9.06 -2.18
C GLY A 4 0.63 8.57 -1.68
N ILE A 5 1.24 7.71 -2.48
CA ILE A 5 2.59 7.22 -2.28
C ILE A 5 3.50 8.18 -3.05
N TYR A 6 4.53 8.68 -2.38
CA TYR A 6 5.49 9.60 -2.96
C TYR A 6 6.85 8.91 -2.97
N ASP A 7 7.54 8.98 -4.12
CA ASP A 7 8.88 8.46 -4.32
C ASP A 7 9.96 9.30 -3.60
N SER A 8 9.65 10.56 -3.27
CA SER A 8 10.60 11.55 -2.76
C SER A 8 10.03 12.33 -1.59
N TRP A 9 10.86 12.56 -0.57
CA TRP A 9 10.49 13.38 0.59
C TRP A 9 10.09 14.81 0.19
N GLU A 10 10.76 15.41 -0.80
CA GLU A 10 10.50 16.79 -1.25
C GLU A 10 9.07 17.00 -1.74
N ARG A 11 8.46 15.97 -2.35
CA ARG A 11 7.06 15.99 -2.81
C ARG A 11 6.06 15.83 -1.66
N CYS A 12 6.43 15.05 -0.64
CA CYS A 12 5.59 14.78 0.53
C CYS A 12 5.68 15.87 1.60
N GLN A 13 6.86 16.46 1.80
CA GLN A 13 7.15 17.46 2.82
C GLN A 13 6.12 18.61 2.85
N PRO A 14 5.81 19.32 1.74
CA PRO A 14 4.83 20.41 1.78
C PRO A 14 3.42 19.95 2.18
N LEU A 15 3.12 18.66 1.98
CA LEU A 15 1.84 18.06 2.34
C LEU A 15 1.77 17.64 3.80
N VAL A 16 2.88 17.46 4.51
CA VAL A 16 2.89 17.03 5.93
C VAL A 16 3.37 18.14 6.86
N TYR A 17 4.26 19.01 6.38
CA TYR A 17 4.94 20.02 7.17
C TYR A 17 3.95 21.08 7.70
N ARG A 18 4.11 21.44 8.98
CA ARG A 18 3.26 22.38 9.74
C ARG A 18 1.78 22.01 9.88
N TYR A 19 1.40 20.77 9.56
CA TYR A 19 0.01 20.35 9.76
C TYR A 19 -0.16 19.47 10.99
N LYS A 20 -0.99 19.95 11.92
CA LYS A 20 -1.32 19.24 13.15
C LYS A 20 -2.12 17.98 12.82
N GLY A 21 -1.59 16.81 13.17
CA GLY A 21 -2.22 15.51 12.92
C GLY A 21 -1.97 14.93 11.53
N ALA A 22 -0.94 15.39 10.81
CA ALA A 22 -0.48 14.71 9.60
C ALA A 22 0.08 13.32 9.98
N ILE A 23 -0.41 12.28 9.30
CA ILE A 23 0.08 10.90 9.43
C ILE A 23 0.90 10.60 8.17
N PHE A 24 2.16 10.25 8.34
CA PHE A 24 3.05 9.82 7.27
C PHE A 24 3.90 8.65 7.74
N ARG A 25 4.32 7.80 6.81
CA ARG A 25 5.18 6.65 7.06
C ARG A 25 6.07 6.44 5.83
N SER A 26 7.35 6.19 6.07
CA SER A 26 8.31 5.82 5.03
C SER A 26 8.37 4.29 4.92
N PHE A 27 8.61 3.79 3.71
CA PHE A 27 8.77 2.37 3.41
C PHE A 27 9.98 2.18 2.51
N ASP A 28 10.61 1.01 2.59
CA ASP A 28 11.78 0.66 1.80
C ASP A 28 11.42 0.18 0.37
N SER A 29 10.18 -0.29 0.17
CA SER A 29 9.68 -0.80 -1.12
C SER A 29 8.32 -0.21 -1.49
N LEU A 30 8.11 -0.01 -2.79
CA LEU A 30 6.83 0.49 -3.35
C LEU A 30 5.67 -0.45 -3.01
N GLU A 31 5.86 -1.76 -3.19
CA GLU A 31 4.84 -2.80 -2.90
C GLU A 31 4.36 -2.75 -1.45
N VAL A 32 5.27 -2.49 -0.51
CA VAL A 32 4.94 -2.37 0.92
C VAL A 32 4.11 -1.10 1.17
N ALA A 33 4.47 0.01 0.51
CA ALA A 33 3.72 1.26 0.59
C ALA A 33 2.32 1.14 0.00
N GLU A 34 2.18 0.42 -1.13
CA GLU A 34 0.90 0.14 -1.79
C GLU A 34 0.00 -0.72 -0.91
N ASN A 35 0.53 -1.82 -0.37
CA ASN A 35 -0.22 -2.68 0.53
C ASN A 35 -0.69 -1.94 1.78
N HIS A 36 0.17 -1.10 2.37
CA HIS A 36 -0.22 -0.27 3.51
C HIS A 36 -1.31 0.75 3.15
N MET A 37 -1.26 1.35 1.95
CA MET A 37 -2.29 2.28 1.49
C MET A 37 -3.63 1.55 1.28
N LEU A 38 -3.62 0.34 0.73
CA LEU A 38 -4.81 -0.50 0.57
C LEU A 38 -5.41 -0.88 1.93
N GLU A 39 -4.58 -1.34 2.88
CA GLU A 39 -5.02 -1.66 4.25
C GLU A 39 -5.62 -0.43 4.94
N TYR A 40 -4.97 0.74 4.83
CA TYR A 40 -5.47 1.98 5.40
C TYR A 40 -6.84 2.39 4.84
N LEU A 41 -7.07 2.18 3.54
CA LEU A 41 -8.37 2.43 2.92
C LEU A 41 -9.41 1.42 3.42
N GLN A 42 -9.09 0.13 3.47
CA GLN A 42 -9.98 -0.92 3.97
C GLN A 42 -10.42 -0.66 5.41
N ASN A 43 -9.48 -0.26 6.29
CA ASN A 43 -9.75 0.01 7.70
C ASN A 43 -10.56 1.30 7.91
N LYS A 44 -10.37 2.34 7.08
CA LYS A 44 -11.09 3.61 7.21
C LYS A 44 -12.54 3.55 6.70
N TYR A 45 -12.84 2.68 5.73
CA TYR A 45 -14.20 2.50 5.19
C TYR A 45 -15.00 1.39 5.88
N GLY A 46 -14.43 0.71 6.88
CA GLY A 46 -15.17 -0.22 7.75
C GLY A 46 -15.87 -1.36 7.02
N VAL A 47 -15.44 -1.68 5.80
CA VAL A 47 -15.96 -2.86 5.12
C VAL A 47 -15.11 -4.03 5.58
N GLN A 48 -15.68 -4.84 6.46
CA GLN A 48 -15.19 -6.17 6.81
C GLN A 48 -15.22 -7.07 5.55
N VAL A 49 -14.35 -6.81 4.59
CA VAL A 49 -14.14 -7.70 3.45
C VAL A 49 -13.10 -8.70 3.89
N ARG A 50 -13.54 -9.94 4.05
CA ARG A 50 -12.65 -11.09 4.14
C ARG A 50 -11.59 -10.95 3.06
N ARG A 51 -10.32 -10.85 3.49
CA ARG A 51 -9.09 -10.96 2.70
C ARG A 51 -9.38 -11.21 1.21
N SER A 52 -9.36 -10.16 0.39
CA SER A 52 -9.65 -10.31 -1.04
C SER A 52 -8.53 -11.15 -1.69
N PRO A 53 -8.82 -12.22 -2.45
CA PRO A 53 -7.88 -13.27 -2.87
C PRO A 53 -6.74 -12.91 -3.85
N LEU A 54 -6.36 -11.65 -4.03
CA LEU A 54 -5.48 -11.24 -5.14
C LEU A 54 -3.99 -11.63 -4.99
N ILE A 55 -3.64 -12.49 -4.03
CA ILE A 55 -2.27 -13.02 -3.85
C ILE A 55 -2.17 -14.50 -4.25
N GLU A 56 -3.28 -15.20 -4.52
CA GLU A 56 -3.21 -16.64 -4.85
C GLU A 56 -2.99 -16.95 -6.34
N ASP A 57 -3.01 -15.96 -7.24
CA ASP A 57 -2.87 -16.20 -8.69
C ASP A 57 -1.44 -16.06 -9.26
N VAL A 58 -0.42 -15.80 -8.41
CA VAL A 58 0.99 -15.71 -8.86
C VAL A 58 1.77 -17.00 -8.62
N ILE A 59 1.34 -17.88 -7.70
CA ILE A 59 2.12 -19.06 -7.30
C ILE A 59 1.74 -20.32 -8.10
N ALA A 60 0.64 -20.33 -8.87
CA ALA A 60 0.14 -21.54 -9.54
C ALA A 60 0.52 -21.68 -11.03
N LYS A 61 1.72 -21.23 -11.46
CA LYS A 61 2.20 -21.46 -12.84
C LYS A 61 3.63 -21.97 -12.98
N GLU A 62 4.32 -22.24 -11.88
CA GLU A 62 5.58 -23.00 -11.92
C GLU A 62 5.27 -24.44 -11.45
N ASP A 63 5.87 -25.44 -12.10
CA ASP A 63 5.71 -26.90 -11.91
C ASP A 63 4.60 -27.64 -12.67
N ILE A 64 4.56 -27.53 -14.01
CA ILE A 64 4.30 -28.70 -14.87
C ILE A 64 5.15 -28.59 -16.15
N GLU A 65 6.44 -28.89 -16.07
CA GLU A 65 7.20 -29.51 -17.17
C GLU A 65 8.58 -29.93 -16.62
N ASP A 66 8.73 -31.20 -16.22
CA ASP A 66 9.86 -32.04 -16.64
C ASP A 66 9.66 -33.50 -16.22
N THR A 67 9.75 -34.39 -17.22
CA THR A 67 9.92 -35.85 -17.16
C THR A 67 8.71 -36.75 -16.83
#